data_AF-A0A1X0MYR1-F1
#
_entry.id   AF-A0A1X0MYR1-F1
#
_cell.length_a   1.000
_cell.length_b   1.000
_cell.length_c   1.000
_cell.angle_alpha   90.00
_cell.angle_beta   90.00
_cell.angle_gamma   90.00
#
_symmetry.space_group_name_H-M   'P 1'
#
loop_
_entity.id
_entity.type
_entity.pdbx_description
1 polymer ?
#
loop_
_entity_poly.entity_id
_entity_poly.type
_entity_poly.pdbx_seq_one_letter_code
_entity_poly.pdbx_strand_id
1 'polypeptide(L)'
;MVRLLLTGYQMQAIVCAQSNPKSGLSGSIEMEDKVLRLIEEAMEADEGSLSRGQPLDWDSIAVLTFMSLADEHLGKNLPANRLNACKSVDDVISLATEN
;
A
#
# COMPACT_ATOMS: atom_id res chain seq x y z
N MET A 1 -36.45 -32.35 -5.34
CA MET A 1 -36.75 -31.19 -4.49
C MET A 1 -35.41 -30.57 -4.10
N VAL A 2 -34.86 -29.78 -5.02
CA VAL A 2 -33.45 -29.38 -5.03
C VAL A 2 -33.26 -28.09 -4.23
N ARG A 3 -32.22 -28.14 -3.41
CA ARG A 3 -31.73 -27.18 -2.43
C ARG A 3 -31.03 -25.98 -3.08
N LEU A 4 -30.98 -24.89 -2.31
CA LEU A 4 -29.97 -23.82 -2.29
C LEU A 4 -30.06 -22.71 -3.35
N LEU A 5 -30.70 -21.60 -2.97
CA LEU A 5 -30.30 -20.26 -3.42
C LEU A 5 -29.41 -19.66 -2.31
N LEU A 6 -28.10 -19.88 -2.44
CA LEU A 6 -27.11 -19.11 -1.71
C LEU A 6 -26.69 -17.93 -2.58
N THR A 7 -26.89 -16.75 -2.00
CA THR A 7 -25.97 -15.62 -2.06
C THR A 7 -25.81 -14.95 -3.41
N GLY A 8 -26.69 -13.96 -3.65
CA GLY A 8 -26.35 -12.86 -4.52
C GLY A 8 -25.26 -12.01 -3.88
N TYR A 9 -24.05 -12.08 -4.42
CA TYR A 9 -23.06 -11.00 -4.40
C TYR A 9 -21.92 -11.36 -5.37
N GLN A 10 -21.41 -10.36 -6.09
CA GLN A 10 -20.23 -10.40 -6.98
C GLN A 10 -20.49 -10.75 -8.45
N MET A 11 -21.12 -9.79 -9.13
CA MET A 11 -20.94 -9.58 -10.58
C MET A 11 -19.98 -8.40 -10.77
N GLN A 12 -18.70 -8.69 -11.03
CA GLN A 12 -17.92 -8.13 -12.14
C GLN A 12 -16.49 -8.70 -12.11
N ALA A 13 -16.26 -9.64 -13.03
CA ALA A 13 -14.94 -9.91 -13.57
C ALA A 13 -14.68 -8.94 -14.75
N ILE A 14 -13.41 -8.85 -15.14
CA ILE A 14 -12.78 -8.08 -16.25
C ILE A 14 -12.16 -6.78 -15.68
N VAL A 15 -10.85 -6.64 -15.55
CA VAL A 15 -9.91 -6.67 -16.69
C VAL A 15 -8.49 -7.15 -16.32
N CYS A 16 -7.82 -7.64 -17.35
CA CYS A 16 -6.45 -8.12 -17.42
C CYS A 16 -5.38 -7.11 -16.94
N ALA A 17 -4.50 -7.53 -16.03
CA ALA A 17 -3.09 -7.13 -16.02
C ALA A 17 -2.25 -8.17 -15.25
N GLN A 18 -1.87 -9.22 -15.95
CA GLN A 18 -0.69 -9.99 -15.59
C GLN A 18 0.49 -9.32 -16.29
N SER A 19 1.37 -8.63 -15.56
CA SER A 19 2.80 -8.57 -15.89
C SER A 19 3.60 -7.73 -14.89
N ASN A 20 4.17 -8.37 -13.86
CA ASN A 20 5.63 -8.32 -13.70
C ASN A 20 6.14 -9.34 -12.66
N PRO A 21 6.86 -10.38 -13.10
CA PRO A 21 8.02 -10.86 -12.37
C PRO A 21 9.27 -10.14 -12.94
N LYS A 22 9.50 -8.91 -12.48
CA LYS A 22 10.82 -8.24 -12.50
C LYS A 22 11.16 -8.04 -11.03
N SER A 23 12.32 -8.37 -10.51
CA SER A 23 13.60 -8.77 -11.09
C SER A 23 14.46 -9.10 -9.88
N GLY A 24 15.31 -10.13 -9.97
CA GLY A 24 16.39 -10.27 -9.00
C GLY A 24 17.27 -9.03 -9.03
N LEU A 25 17.44 -8.37 -7.88
CA LEU A 25 18.69 -7.74 -7.41
C LEU A 25 18.45 -7.06 -6.05
N SER A 26 19.27 -7.44 -5.07
CA SER A 26 19.66 -6.63 -3.89
C SER A 26 18.55 -6.23 -2.91
N GLY A 27 18.53 -6.84 -1.72
CA GLY A 27 17.50 -6.74 -0.66
C GLY A 27 17.18 -5.35 -0.06
N SER A 28 17.53 -4.26 -0.73
CA SER A 28 17.11 -2.89 -0.40
C SER A 28 15.83 -2.46 -1.14
N ILE A 29 15.57 -3.00 -2.35
CA ILE A 29 14.40 -2.60 -3.17
C ILE A 29 13.09 -3.20 -2.64
N GLU A 30 13.13 -4.43 -2.10
CA GLU A 30 11.92 -5.13 -1.62
C GLU A 30 11.19 -4.41 -0.48
N MET A 31 11.91 -3.67 0.37
CA MET A 31 11.30 -2.91 1.46
C MET A 31 10.57 -1.68 0.94
N GLU A 32 11.11 -1.05 -0.10
CA GLU A 32 10.56 0.16 -0.71
C GLU A 32 9.27 -0.17 -1.46
N ASP A 33 9.27 -1.25 -2.25
CA ASP A 33 8.07 -1.77 -2.92
C ASP A 33 6.98 -2.18 -1.92
N LYS A 34 7.35 -2.75 -0.77
CA LYS A 34 6.39 -3.03 0.31
C LYS A 34 5.75 -1.75 0.84
N VAL A 35 6.55 -0.72 1.12
CA VAL A 35 6.02 0.55 1.61
C VAL A 35 5.08 1.19 0.58
N LEU A 36 5.45 1.20 -0.70
CA LEU A 36 4.59 1.67 -1.79
C LEU A 36 3.23 0.98 -1.77
N ARG A 37 3.21 -0.35 -1.73
CA ARG A 37 1.97 -1.13 -1.65
C ARG A 37 1.12 -0.80 -0.43
N LEU A 38 1.74 -0.61 0.73
CA LEU A 38 1.01 -0.25 1.95
C LEU A 38 0.41 1.16 1.86
N ILE A 39 1.07 2.10 1.17
CA ILE A 39 0.51 3.44 0.91
C ILE A 39 -0.68 3.34 -0.05
N GLU A 40 -0.55 2.56 -1.12
CA GLU A 40 -1.64 2.32 -2.07
C GLU A 40 -2.85 1.70 -1.39
N GLU A 41 -2.64 0.68 -0.56
CA GLU A 41 -3.69 0.04 0.23
C GLU A 41 -4.32 1.02 1.24
N ALA A 42 -3.50 1.83 1.92
CA ALA A 42 -3.99 2.83 2.88
C ALA A 42 -4.83 3.93 2.23
N MET A 43 -4.55 4.27 0.97
CA MET A 43 -5.29 5.26 0.18
C MET A 43 -6.42 4.66 -0.66
N GLU A 44 -6.62 3.34 -0.60
CA GLU A 44 -7.55 2.61 -1.48
C GLU A 44 -7.27 2.91 -2.97
N ALA A 45 -5.98 3.09 -3.32
CA ALA A 45 -5.50 3.34 -4.68
C ALA A 45 -5.14 2.02 -5.39
N ASP A 46 -5.18 2.05 -6.72
CA ASP A 46 -4.75 0.89 -7.53
C ASP A 46 -3.24 0.62 -7.39
N GLU A 47 -2.84 -0.66 -7.45
CA GLU A 47 -1.42 -1.06 -7.41
C GLU A 47 -0.65 -0.48 -8.62
N GLY A 48 0.47 0.18 -8.36
CA GLY A 48 1.26 0.88 -9.36
C GLY A 48 0.67 2.23 -9.80
N SER A 49 -0.41 2.69 -9.16
CA SER A 49 -0.91 4.06 -9.31
C SER A 49 0.05 5.05 -8.67
N LEU A 50 0.76 4.63 -7.62
CA LEU A 50 1.74 5.47 -6.95
C LEU A 50 3.18 5.21 -7.41
N SER A 51 3.89 6.29 -7.76
CA SER A 51 5.30 6.30 -8.14
C SER A 51 6.16 7.01 -7.08
N ARG A 52 7.42 6.58 -6.98
CA ARG A 52 8.40 7.23 -6.10
C ARG A 52 8.62 8.68 -6.50
N GLY A 53 8.79 9.56 -5.51
CA GLY A 53 9.09 10.97 -5.72
C GLY A 53 7.91 11.83 -6.19
N GLN A 54 6.73 11.23 -6.38
CA GLN A 54 5.52 12.00 -6.60
C GLN A 54 4.98 12.58 -5.26
N PRO A 55 4.24 13.69 -5.31
CA PRO A 55 3.55 14.21 -4.15
C PRO A 55 2.48 13.23 -3.67
N LEU A 56 2.44 13.01 -2.36
CA LEU A 56 1.45 12.18 -1.67
C LEU A 56 0.50 13.12 -0.92
N ASP A 57 -0.77 13.12 -1.33
CA ASP A 57 -1.83 13.85 -0.66
C ASP A 57 -2.78 12.84 -0.01
N TRP A 58 -2.48 12.51 1.25
CA TRP A 58 -3.20 11.51 2.03
C TRP A 58 -3.93 12.16 3.21
N ASP A 59 -5.17 11.73 3.44
CA ASP A 59 -5.99 12.21 4.55
C ASP A 59 -5.56 11.60 5.89
N SER A 60 -6.04 12.18 7.00
CA SER A 60 -5.78 11.66 8.35
C SER A 60 -6.22 10.20 8.52
N ILE A 61 -7.19 9.73 7.71
CA ILE A 61 -7.61 8.32 7.68
C ILE A 61 -6.54 7.44 7.02
N ALA A 62 -6.04 7.82 5.85
CA ALA A 62 -4.96 7.09 5.18
C ALA A 62 -3.68 7.03 6.04
N VAL A 63 -3.37 8.10 6.77
CA VAL A 63 -2.28 8.11 7.76
C VAL A 63 -2.51 7.07 8.86
N LEU A 64 -3.71 6.96 9.42
CA LEU A 64 -4.04 5.99 10.47
C LEU A 64 -4.03 4.54 9.94
N THR A 65 -4.55 4.32 8.74
CA THR A 65 -4.51 3.02 8.07
C THR A 65 -3.07 2.59 7.82
N PHE A 66 -2.26 3.47 7.24
CA PHE A 66 -0.85 3.20 7.01
C PHE A 66 -0.08 2.95 8.30
N MET A 67 -0.40 3.66 9.39
CA MET A 67 0.23 3.44 10.69
C MET A 67 -0.01 2.01 11.21
N SER A 68 -1.22 1.48 11.01
CA SER A 68 -1.59 0.13 11.40
C SER A 68 -0.89 -0.91 10.51
N LEU A 69 -0.93 -0.68 9.19
CA LEU A 69 -0.24 -1.51 8.20
C LEU A 69 1.28 -1.55 8.40
N ALA A 70 1.89 -0.41 8.75
CA ALA A 70 3.32 -0.33 9.03
C ALA A 70 3.71 -1.09 10.30
N ASP A 71 2.88 -1.02 11.35
CA ASP A 71 3.10 -1.79 12.58
C ASP A 71 2.98 -3.30 12.31
N GLU A 72 1.98 -3.73 11.53
CA GLU A 72 1.74 -5.15 11.21
C GLU A 72 2.73 -5.73 10.20
N HIS A 73 3.02 -5.02 9.11
CA HIS A 73 3.84 -5.54 8.00
C HIS A 73 5.34 -5.25 8.15
N LEU A 74 5.68 -4.09 8.70
CA LEU A 74 7.07 -3.64 8.85
C LEU A 74 7.57 -3.85 10.28
N GLY A 75 6.67 -4.09 11.25
CA GLY A 75 7.02 -4.17 12.66
C GLY A 75 7.49 -2.83 13.23
N LYS A 76 7.12 -1.71 12.59
CA LYS A 76 7.58 -0.37 12.94
C LYS A 76 6.40 0.52 13.34
N ASN A 77 6.50 1.10 14.52
CA ASN A 77 5.54 2.10 14.97
C ASN A 77 5.92 3.48 14.43
N LEU A 78 5.23 3.91 13.37
CA LEU A 78 5.44 5.22 12.75
C LEU A 78 4.47 6.24 13.33
N PRO A 79 4.92 7.25 14.09
CA PRO A 79 4.02 8.20 14.71
C PRO A 79 3.33 9.08 13.66
N ALA A 80 2.02 9.29 13.82
CA ALA A 80 1.20 10.10 12.91
C ALA A 80 1.76 11.51 12.65
N ASN A 81 2.50 12.09 13.60
CA ASN A 81 3.15 13.39 13.41
C ASN A 81 4.21 13.36 12.29
N ARG A 82 5.00 12.27 12.19
CA ARG A 82 5.98 12.10 11.12
C ARG A 82 5.32 11.82 9.78
N LEU A 83 4.28 10.97 9.78
CA LEU A 83 3.50 10.67 8.57
C LEU A 83 2.79 11.93 8.02
N ASN A 84 2.19 12.74 8.88
CA ASN A 84 1.59 14.03 8.45
C ASN A 84 2.62 15.02 7.90
N ALA A 85 3.90 14.89 8.27
CA ALA A 85 4.97 15.72 7.72
C ALA A 85 5.43 15.23 6.34
N CYS A 86 5.21 13.96 6.00
CA CYS A 86 5.54 13.40 4.69
C CYS A 86 4.57 13.91 3.63
N LYS A 87 5.11 14.58 2.61
CA LYS A 87 4.33 15.13 1.48
C LYS A 87 4.57 14.42 0.16
N SER A 88 5.48 13.44 0.16
CA SER A 88 5.86 12.68 -1.02
C SER A 88 6.01 11.22 -0.64
N VAL A 89 5.84 10.33 -1.62
CA VAL A 89 6.06 8.89 -1.42
C VAL A 89 7.47 8.60 -0.92
N ASP A 90 8.45 9.38 -1.36
CA ASP A 90 9.86 9.22 -0.94
C ASP A 90 10.08 9.53 0.54
N ASP A 91 9.40 10.54 1.09
CA ASP A 91 9.44 10.86 2.54
C ASP A 91 8.94 9.67 3.37
N VAL A 92 7.86 9.01 2.94
CA VAL A 92 7.29 7.86 3.64
C VAL A 92 8.21 6.65 3.56
N ILE A 93 8.79 6.39 2.39
CA ILE A 93 9.79 5.31 2.21
C ILE A 93 11.02 5.60 3.07
N SER A 94 11.53 6.82 3.06
CA SER A 94 12.67 7.22 3.89
C SER A 94 12.36 7.03 5.38
N LEU A 95 11.16 7.43 5.82
CA LEU A 95 10.71 7.24 7.20
C LEU A 95 10.59 5.76 7.58
N ALA A 96 10.05 4.93 6.69
CA ALA A 96 9.87 3.50 6.92
C ALA A 96 11.20 2.72 6.85
N THR A 97 12.19 3.21 6.12
CA THR A 97 13.53 2.62 6.00
C THR A 97 14.52 3.17 7.03
N GLU A 98 14.21 4.29 7.69
CA GLU A 98 14.99 4.87 8.79
C GLU A 98 15.12 3.85 9.94
N ASN A 99 16.35 3.64 10.42
CA ASN A 99 16.75 2.59 11.37
C ASN A 99 17.04 3.21 12.74
#